data_AF-A0A7S0LJ97-F1
#
_entry.id   AF-A0A7S0LJ97-F1
#
_cell.length_a   1.000
_cell.length_b   1.000
_cell.length_c   1.000
_cell.angle_alpha   90.00
_cell.angle_beta   90.00
_cell.angle_gamma   90.00
#
_symmetry.space_group_name_H-M   'P 1'
#
loop_
_entity.id
_entity.type
_entity.pdbx_description
1 polymer ?
#
loop_
_entity_poly.entity_id
_entity_poly.type
_entity_poly.pdbx_seq_one_letter_code
_entity_poly.pdbx_strand_id
1 'polypeptide(L)'
;VHQLHLIQKLVGGSKEQIDKNLRERMKGASELGMDLLKKLLATDPNDRPTAEEALKHPYLEELHEEDDEPSCPPVSPSNFAFEMRGTKTSKIEDAIWQEIFDNYPADTQTYPMEEVKKAPKLPKAEEEKKKKKKHERRHSF
;
A
#
# COMPACT_ATOMS: atom_id res chain seq x y z
N VAL A 1 9.15 12.06 -0.71
CA VAL A 1 10.40 12.71 -0.22
C VAL A 1 10.27 13.22 1.22
N HIS A 2 9.12 13.78 1.64
CA HIS A 2 8.91 14.23 3.03
C HIS A 2 8.91 13.10 4.09
N GLN A 3 8.38 11.91 3.76
CA GLN A 3 8.35 10.73 4.64
C GLN A 3 9.77 10.17 4.91
N LEU A 4 10.62 10.10 3.88
CA LEU A 4 12.03 9.67 4.02
C LEU A 4 12.87 10.65 4.84
N HIS A 5 12.59 11.96 4.73
CA HIS A 5 13.31 12.99 5.48
C HIS A 5 13.02 12.94 6.99
N LEU A 6 11.84 12.45 7.39
CA LEU A 6 11.48 12.22 8.79
C LEU A 6 12.30 11.09 9.42
N ILE A 7 12.39 9.95 8.72
CA ILE A 7 13.20 8.81 9.17
C ILE A 7 14.68 9.19 9.22
N GLN A 8 15.19 9.92 8.23
CA GLN A 8 16.60 10.33 8.18
C GLN A 8 16.99 11.34 9.28
N LYS A 9 16.08 12.23 9.71
CA LYS A 9 16.30 13.12 10.88
C LYS A 9 16.27 12.36 12.22
N LEU A 10 15.56 11.24 12.29
CA LEU A 10 15.53 10.38 13.47
C LEU A 10 16.81 9.53 13.53
N VAL A 11 17.29 8.97 12.41
CA VAL A 11 18.46 8.08 12.37
C VAL A 11 19.79 8.79 12.70
N GLY A 12 19.90 10.11 12.48
CA GLY A 12 21.15 10.86 12.69
C GLY A 12 21.37 11.48 14.07
N GLY A 13 20.40 11.37 14.99
CA GLY A 13 20.48 11.93 16.35
C GLY A 13 20.73 10.86 17.42
N SER A 14 21.17 11.25 18.61
CA SER A 14 21.24 10.32 19.73
C SER A 14 19.83 9.85 20.14
N LYS A 15 19.71 8.68 20.79
CA LYS A 15 18.42 8.12 21.24
C LYS A 15 17.62 9.12 22.09
N GLU A 16 18.31 9.92 22.89
CA GLU A 16 17.74 10.97 23.74
C GLU A 16 17.21 12.16 22.94
N GLN A 17 17.89 12.54 21.85
CA GLN A 17 17.42 13.61 20.95
C GLN A 17 16.20 13.17 20.16
N ILE A 18 16.18 11.91 19.71
CA ILE A 18 15.03 11.30 19.04
C ILE A 18 13.81 11.30 19.97
N ASP A 19 13.98 10.84 21.20
CA ASP A 19 12.90 10.80 22.21
C ASP A 19 12.34 12.20 22.48
N LYS A 20 13.24 13.18 22.73
CA LYS A 20 12.83 14.56 22.98
C LYS A 20 12.03 15.14 21.80
N ASN A 21 12.52 14.96 20.58
CA ASN A 21 11.82 15.44 19.38
C ASN A 21 10.46 14.76 19.18
N LEU A 22 10.37 13.46 19.49
CA LEU A 22 9.13 12.70 19.36
C LEU A 22 8.09 13.20 20.39
N ARG A 23 8.47 13.41 21.64
CA ARG A 23 7.59 13.99 22.68
C ARG A 23 7.14 15.41 22.34
N GLU A 24 8.04 16.24 21.81
CA GLU A 24 7.69 17.59 21.37
C GLU A 24 6.70 17.58 20.19
N ARG A 25 6.75 16.56 19.33
CA ARG A 25 5.82 16.40 18.21
C ARG A 25 4.48 15.83 18.65
N MET A 26 4.50 14.86 19.56
CA MET A 26 3.33 14.13 20.07
C MET A 26 2.82 14.74 21.38
N LYS A 27 2.55 16.05 21.35
CA LYS A 27 2.07 16.77 22.54
C LYS A 27 0.72 16.20 22.99
N GLY A 28 0.63 15.81 24.25
CA GLY A 28 -0.60 15.28 24.84
C GLY A 28 -0.77 13.77 24.73
N ALA A 29 0.19 13.04 24.14
CA ALA A 29 0.21 11.59 24.25
C ALA A 29 0.45 11.17 25.70
N SER A 30 -0.26 10.12 26.16
CA SER A 30 -0.02 9.53 27.47
C SER A 30 1.35 8.85 27.52
N GLU A 31 1.87 8.59 28.72
CA GLU A 31 3.15 7.90 28.87
C GLU A 31 3.12 6.50 28.23
N LEU A 32 2.00 5.77 28.37
CA LEU A 32 1.81 4.46 27.72
C LEU A 32 1.73 4.57 26.19
N GLY A 33 1.07 5.59 25.66
CA GLY A 33 0.99 5.82 24.22
C GLY A 33 2.35 6.21 23.63
N MET A 34 3.12 7.02 24.37
CA MET A 34 4.50 7.35 24.01
C MET A 34 5.41 6.13 24.05
N ASP A 35 5.24 5.23 25.02
CA ASP A 35 6.02 3.98 25.11
C ASP A 35 5.74 3.06 23.92
N LEU A 36 4.46 2.83 23.60
CA LEU A 36 4.07 2.02 22.44
C LEU A 36 4.62 2.62 21.14
N LEU A 37 4.47 3.94 20.95
CA LEU A 37 4.91 4.63 19.75
C LEU A 37 6.43 4.53 19.53
N LYS A 38 7.22 4.58 20.61
CA LYS A 38 8.68 4.41 20.53
C LYS A 38 9.07 3.01 20.04
N LYS A 39 8.37 1.97 20.51
CA LYS A 39 8.61 0.58 20.08
C LYS A 39 8.24 0.40 18.61
N LEU A 40 7.10 0.96 18.17
CA LEU A 40 6.66 0.88 16.77
C LEU A 40 7.56 1.64 15.79
N LEU A 41 8.15 2.76 16.24
CA LEU A 41 9.05 3.59 15.45
C LEU A 41 10.54 3.26 15.68
N ALA A 42 10.84 2.06 16.21
CA ALA A 42 12.22 1.60 16.33
C ALA A 42 12.91 1.57 14.96
N THR A 43 14.19 1.95 14.94
CA THR A 43 14.96 2.16 13.71
C THR A 43 15.37 0.83 13.09
N ASP A 44 15.75 -0.13 13.93
CA ASP A 44 15.98 -1.51 13.52
C ASP A 44 14.61 -2.21 13.38
N PRO A 45 14.31 -2.83 12.22
CA PRO A 45 13.07 -3.58 12.06
C PRO A 45 12.92 -4.73 13.06
N ASN A 46 14.01 -5.31 13.56
CA ASN A 46 13.98 -6.41 14.52
C ASN A 46 13.64 -5.96 15.94
N ASP A 47 13.81 -4.66 16.24
CA ASP A 47 13.43 -4.07 17.52
C ASP A 47 11.94 -3.70 17.57
N ARG A 48 11.24 -3.77 16.44
CA ARG A 48 9.80 -3.48 16.37
C ARG A 48 9.00 -4.70 16.84
N PRO A 49 8.00 -4.49 17.71
CA PRO A 49 7.11 -5.57 18.10
C PRO A 49 6.30 -6.04 16.89
N THR A 50 5.93 -7.31 16.91
CA THR A 50 4.90 -7.84 16.02
C THR A 50 3.54 -7.19 16.29
N ALA A 51 2.60 -7.34 15.35
CA ALA A 51 1.24 -6.81 15.55
C ALA A 51 0.58 -7.42 16.80
N GLU A 52 0.77 -8.72 17.02
CA GLU A 52 0.25 -9.44 18.19
C GLU A 52 0.83 -8.93 19.51
N GLU A 53 2.15 -8.71 19.57
CA GLU A 53 2.81 -8.14 20.76
C GLU A 53 2.38 -6.70 21.02
N ALA A 54 2.11 -5.92 19.97
CA ALA A 54 1.63 -4.55 20.09
C ALA A 54 0.19 -4.47 20.64
N LEU A 55 -0.69 -5.41 20.24
CA LEU A 55 -2.07 -5.50 20.73
C LEU A 55 -2.12 -5.79 22.24
N LYS A 56 -1.20 -6.61 22.75
CA LYS A 56 -1.02 -6.92 24.19
C LYS A 56 -0.44 -5.77 25.01
N HIS A 57 -0.14 -4.61 24.42
CA HIS A 57 0.47 -3.49 25.12
C HIS A 57 -0.51 -2.84 26.11
N PRO A 58 -0.08 -2.41 27.33
CA PRO A 58 -0.97 -1.76 28.31
C PRO A 58 -1.68 -0.49 27.82
N TYR A 59 -1.22 0.09 26.71
CA TYR A 59 -1.89 1.23 26.08
C TYR A 59 -3.21 0.85 25.39
N LEU A 60 -3.32 -0.41 24.95
CA LEU A 60 -4.49 -0.95 24.24
C LEU A 60 -5.30 -1.91 25.12
N GLU A 61 -4.98 -2.05 26.41
CA GLU A 61 -5.64 -3.00 27.32
C GLU A 61 -7.16 -2.86 27.35
N GLU A 62 -7.67 -1.63 27.30
CA GLU A 62 -9.12 -1.36 27.29
C GLU A 62 -9.83 -1.78 25.98
N LEU A 63 -9.07 -2.05 24.91
CA LEU A 63 -9.59 -2.41 23.59
C LEU A 63 -9.21 -3.84 23.18
N HIS A 64 -8.27 -4.47 23.89
CA HIS A 64 -7.71 -5.76 23.48
C HIS A 64 -8.65 -6.90 23.83
N GLU A 65 -9.07 -7.65 22.82
CA GLU A 65 -9.96 -8.81 22.95
C GLU A 65 -9.43 -9.97 22.09
N GLU A 66 -8.75 -10.95 22.71
CA GLU A 66 -8.09 -12.05 21.98
C GLU A 66 -9.04 -12.83 21.05
N ASP A 67 -10.30 -13.01 21.46
CA ASP A 67 -11.31 -13.72 20.67
C ASP A 67 -11.79 -12.94 19.42
N ASP A 68 -11.65 -11.61 19.41
CA ASP A 68 -12.01 -10.73 18.28
C ASP A 68 -10.79 -10.33 17.42
N GLU A 69 -9.63 -10.91 17.70
CA GLU A 69 -8.36 -10.65 17.00
C GLU A 69 -7.82 -11.91 16.28
N PRO A 70 -8.56 -12.48 15.29
CA PRO A 70 -8.17 -13.72 14.64
C PRO A 70 -6.91 -13.55 13.77
N SER A 71 -6.02 -14.55 13.83
CA SER A 71 -4.89 -14.65 12.91
C SER A 71 -5.30 -15.27 11.57
N CYS A 72 -4.70 -14.78 10.49
CA CYS A 72 -4.82 -15.39 9.17
C CYS A 72 -3.73 -16.47 8.99
N PRO A 73 -4.04 -17.65 8.44
CA PRO A 73 -3.02 -18.62 8.06
C PRO A 73 -1.96 -17.99 7.15
N PRO A 74 -0.70 -18.46 7.20
CA PRO A 74 0.35 -17.94 6.34
C PRO A 74 -0.04 -17.99 4.86
N VAL A 75 0.03 -16.83 4.18
CA VAL A 75 -0.24 -16.74 2.74
C VAL A 75 0.94 -17.37 2.00
N SER A 76 0.67 -18.37 1.15
CA SER A 76 1.72 -19.02 0.37
C SER A 76 2.40 -18.02 -0.57
N PRO A 77 3.73 -18.07 -0.76
CA PRO A 77 4.43 -17.25 -1.75
C PRO A 77 3.87 -17.40 -3.17
N SER A 78 3.25 -18.53 -3.49
CA SER A 78 2.58 -18.75 -4.78
C SER A 78 1.43 -17.79 -5.03
N ASN A 79 0.75 -17.30 -3.98
CA ASN A 79 -0.31 -16.31 -4.10
C ASN A 79 0.21 -14.98 -4.66
N PHE A 80 1.50 -14.68 -4.46
CA PHE A 80 2.17 -13.48 -5.00
C PHE A 80 2.90 -13.75 -6.32
N ALA A 81 2.80 -14.95 -6.90
CA ALA A 81 3.49 -15.29 -8.15
C ALA A 81 3.05 -14.42 -9.34
N PHE A 82 1.88 -13.79 -9.28
CA PHE A 82 1.43 -12.85 -10.31
C PHE A 82 2.26 -11.57 -10.37
N GLU A 83 2.79 -11.08 -9.24
CA GLU A 83 3.58 -9.84 -9.18
C GLU A 83 4.95 -9.99 -9.83
N MET A 84 5.56 -11.17 -9.70
CA MET A 84 6.88 -11.47 -10.27
C MET A 84 6.84 -11.64 -11.80
N ARG A 85 5.67 -11.97 -12.36
CA ARG A 85 5.46 -12.11 -13.80
C ARG A 85 5.21 -10.74 -14.38
N GLY A 86 6.23 -9.92 -14.65
CA GLY A 86 6.04 -8.58 -15.24
C GLY A 86 4.98 -8.56 -16.35
N THR A 87 3.76 -8.11 -16.02
CA THR A 87 2.58 -8.27 -16.88
C THR A 87 2.27 -6.96 -17.59
N LYS A 88 1.97 -7.04 -18.89
CA LYS A 88 1.35 -5.93 -19.62
C LYS A 88 -0.04 -5.66 -19.04
N THR A 89 -0.52 -4.43 -19.10
CA THR A 89 -1.84 -4.01 -18.62
C THR A 89 -2.97 -4.94 -19.08
N SER A 90 -2.92 -5.41 -20.32
CA SER A 90 -3.92 -6.35 -20.86
C SER A 90 -4.05 -7.65 -20.07
N LYS A 91 -2.95 -8.18 -19.53
CA LYS A 91 -2.98 -9.42 -18.71
C LYS A 91 -3.52 -9.17 -17.31
N ILE A 92 -3.42 -7.94 -16.81
CA ILE A 92 -4.01 -7.54 -15.52
C ILE A 92 -5.52 -7.42 -15.69
N GLU A 93 -5.99 -6.82 -16.79
CA GLU A 93 -7.43 -6.77 -17.14
C GLU A 93 -8.04 -8.18 -17.21
N ASP A 94 -7.38 -9.10 -17.91
CA ASP A 94 -7.83 -10.50 -17.99
C ASP A 94 -7.88 -11.16 -16.59
N ALA A 95 -6.87 -10.95 -15.75
CA ALA A 95 -6.83 -11.51 -14.40
C ALA A 95 -7.96 -10.95 -13.50
N ILE A 96 -8.24 -9.65 -13.58
CA ILE A 96 -9.35 -9.02 -12.85
C ILE A 96 -10.69 -9.62 -13.30
N TRP A 97 -10.89 -9.80 -14.61
CA TRP A 97 -12.12 -10.40 -15.12
C TRP A 97 -12.29 -11.84 -14.64
N GLN A 98 -11.23 -12.65 -14.63
CA GLN A 98 -11.29 -14.02 -14.11
C GLN A 98 -11.70 -14.05 -12.63
N GLU A 99 -11.09 -13.21 -11.77
CA GLU A 99 -11.46 -13.11 -10.35
C GLU A 99 -12.95 -12.76 -10.15
N ILE A 100 -13.50 -11.86 -10.98
CA ILE A 100 -14.93 -11.53 -10.93
C ILE A 100 -15.80 -12.74 -11.29
N PHE A 101 -15.45 -13.48 -12.36
CA PHE A 101 -16.21 -14.66 -12.77
C PHE A 101 -16.17 -15.78 -11.73
N ASP A 102 -15.01 -16.00 -11.11
CA ASP A 102 -14.81 -17.04 -10.12
C ASP A 102 -15.56 -16.76 -8.81
N ASN A 103 -15.63 -15.49 -8.39
CA ASN A 103 -16.24 -15.11 -7.10
C ASN A 103 -17.73 -14.73 -7.19
N TYR A 104 -18.26 -14.38 -8.37
CA TYR A 104 -19.65 -13.93 -8.55
C TYR A 104 -20.39 -14.65 -9.70
N PRO A 105 -20.57 -15.97 -9.65
CA PRO A 105 -21.11 -16.76 -10.77
C PRO A 105 -22.59 -16.47 -11.12
N ALA A 106 -23.34 -15.79 -10.26
CA ALA A 106 -24.77 -15.50 -10.47
C ALA A 106 -25.00 -14.21 -11.30
N ASP A 107 -24.15 -13.19 -11.14
CA ASP A 107 -24.31 -11.89 -11.82
C ASP A 107 -23.75 -11.91 -13.25
N THR A 108 -22.96 -12.92 -13.57
CA THR A 108 -22.26 -13.07 -14.86
C THR A 108 -23.17 -13.54 -16.00
N GLN A 109 -24.41 -13.95 -15.71
CA GLN A 109 -25.43 -14.20 -16.74
C GLN A 109 -25.88 -12.92 -17.45
N THR A 110 -25.66 -11.73 -16.88
CA THR A 110 -26.10 -10.45 -17.44
C THR A 110 -25.06 -9.75 -18.32
N TYR A 111 -23.81 -10.21 -18.33
CA TYR A 111 -22.74 -9.63 -19.15
C TYR A 111 -22.27 -10.60 -20.24
N PRO A 112 -22.78 -10.46 -21.48
CA PRO A 112 -22.29 -11.27 -22.59
C PRO A 112 -20.83 -10.88 -22.92
N MET A 113 -19.93 -11.87 -22.88
CA MET A 113 -18.50 -11.76 -23.24
C MET A 113 -18.24 -11.09 -24.61
N GLU A 114 -19.24 -11.09 -25.50
CA GLU A 114 -19.24 -10.42 -26.80
C GLU A 114 -19.19 -8.87 -26.68
N GLU A 115 -19.69 -8.29 -25.59
CA GLU A 115 -19.69 -6.83 -25.38
C GLU A 115 -18.41 -6.30 -24.73
N VAL A 116 -17.70 -7.11 -23.94
CA VAL A 116 -16.40 -6.72 -23.36
C VAL A 116 -15.36 -6.49 -24.48
N LYS A 117 -15.44 -7.25 -25.57
CA LYS A 117 -14.62 -7.05 -26.77
C LYS A 117 -15.01 -5.79 -27.58
N LYS A 118 -16.21 -5.24 -27.34
CA LYS A 118 -16.75 -4.03 -27.97
C LYS A 118 -16.69 -2.80 -27.07
N ALA A 119 -16.33 -2.96 -25.79
CA ALA A 119 -16.18 -1.86 -24.86
C ALA A 119 -15.26 -0.79 -25.47
N PRO A 120 -15.59 0.51 -25.33
CA PRO A 120 -14.78 1.57 -25.87
C PRO A 120 -13.38 1.45 -25.29
N LYS A 121 -12.39 1.25 -26.17
CA LYS A 121 -10.98 1.25 -25.79
C LYS A 121 -10.74 2.52 -24.97
N LEU A 122 -10.25 2.36 -23.74
CA LEU A 122 -9.86 3.49 -22.90
C LEU A 122 -9.06 4.46 -23.77
N PRO A 123 -9.42 5.75 -23.81
CA PRO A 123 -8.76 6.71 -24.68
C PRO A 123 -7.27 6.63 -24.39
N LYS A 124 -6.47 6.30 -25.42
CA LYS A 124 -5.01 6.25 -25.28
C LYS A 124 -4.58 7.59 -24.68
N ALA A 125 -4.08 7.56 -23.45
CA ALA A 125 -3.59 8.74 -22.78
C ALA A 125 -2.44 9.33 -23.61
N GLU A 126 -2.79 10.33 -24.41
CA GLU A 126 -1.93 11.41 -24.90
C GLU A 126 -0.56 11.07 -25.53
N GLU A 127 -0.46 10.07 -26.41
CA GLU A 127 0.74 9.96 -27.27
C GLU A 127 0.60 10.66 -28.64
N GLU A 128 -0.61 11.03 -29.07
CA GLU A 128 -0.78 11.68 -30.38
C GLU A 128 -0.46 13.19 -30.38
N LYS A 129 -0.42 13.85 -29.22
CA LYS A 129 -0.10 15.29 -29.14
C LYS A 129 1.39 15.59 -29.33
N LYS A 130 2.29 14.62 -29.13
CA LYS A 130 3.75 14.83 -29.32
C LYS A 130 4.23 14.61 -30.75
N LYS A 131 3.58 13.76 -31.56
CA LYS A 131 3.99 13.54 -32.96
C LYS A 131 3.62 14.69 -33.90
N LYS A 132 2.46 15.34 -33.71
CA LYS A 132 2.06 16.50 -34.54
C LYS A 132 2.89 17.76 -34.24
N LYS A 133 3.20 18.04 -32.96
CA LYS A 133 4.02 19.19 -32.57
C LYS A 133 5.48 19.12 -33.04
N LYS A 134 6.04 17.93 -33.26
CA LYS A 134 7.41 17.74 -33.80
C LYS A 134 7.47 17.90 -35.32
N HIS A 135 6.38 17.66 -36.04
CA HIS A 135 6.32 17.82 -37.48
C HIS A 135 6.08 19.29 -37.90
N GLU A 136 5.26 20.03 -37.15
CA GLU A 136 5.03 21.46 -37.42
C GLU A 136 6.26 22.35 -37.20
N ARG A 137 7.15 22.00 -36.27
CA ARG A 137 8.40 22.77 -36.04
C ARG A 137 9.50 22.55 -37.09
N ARG A 138 9.27 21.71 -38.11
CA ARG A 138 10.24 21.50 -39.22
C ARG A 138 9.84 22.20 -40.52
N HIS A 139 8.67 22.85 -40.58
CA HIS A 139 8.19 23.50 -41.80
C HIS A 139 7.81 24.98 -41.66
N SER A 140 8.01 25.60 -40.50
CA SER A 140 8.11 27.05 -40.38
C SER A 140 9.58 27.42 -40.17
N PHE A 141 10.10 28.22 -41.10
CA PHE A 141 11.33 29.03 -41.06
C PHE A 141 11.95 29.25 -39.68
#